data_AF-A0A7R9D125-F1
#
_entry.id   AF-A0A7R9D125-F1
#
_cell.length_a   1.000
_cell.length_b   1.000
_cell.length_c   1.000
_cell.angle_alpha   90.00
_cell.angle_beta   90.00
_cell.angle_gamma   90.00
#
_symmetry.space_group_name_H-M   'P 1'
#
loop_
_entity.id
_entity.type
_entity.pdbx_description
1 polymer ?
#
loop_
_entity_poly.entity_id
_entity_poly.type
_entity_poly.pdbx_seq_one_letter_code
_entity_poly.pdbx_strand_id
1 'polypeptide(L)'
;MRSDKSLVSQSNSRTETTDNHWCLAADGRNLSRYELESLRFKDIDQTQLEKKLRNRGSDYELLIHHHEVHKSFEKSVIDVLKNKNVDIRLVPRLCCRFKLTQDDISWADVIFSLGGDGTFLMVASSVLGNSKPVVGFNSDPTRSEGHLCLPKRYSTNLEEAIYKLTHGEYKWMFRSRIRITLSGEFIDEQPVELQEELLHPDRRFGLM
;
A
#
# COMPACT_ATOMS: atom_id res chain seq x y z
N MET A 1 -15.65 -6.05 -63.57
CA MET A 1 -16.77 -5.18 -64.00
C MET A 1 -18.04 -5.64 -63.32
N ARG A 2 -18.78 -4.69 -62.73
CA ARG A 2 -20.12 -4.81 -62.10
C ARG A 2 -20.15 -5.53 -60.74
N SER A 3 -20.71 -5.00 -59.66
CA SER A 3 -21.29 -3.67 -59.35
C SER A 3 -21.72 -3.69 -57.88
N ASP A 4 -21.58 -2.55 -57.21
CA ASP A 4 -22.09 -2.24 -55.87
C ASP A 4 -23.54 -2.64 -55.62
N LYS A 5 -23.82 -3.12 -54.39
CA LYS A 5 -25.02 -2.72 -53.63
C LYS A 5 -24.69 -2.54 -52.15
N SER A 6 -25.00 -1.32 -51.71
CA SER A 6 -24.98 -0.68 -50.41
C SER A 6 -25.53 -1.46 -49.19
N LEU A 7 -24.87 -1.22 -48.05
CA LEU A 7 -25.40 -0.90 -46.72
C LEU A 7 -26.64 -1.66 -46.22
N VAL A 8 -26.42 -2.55 -45.25
CA VAL A 8 -27.32 -2.71 -44.10
C VAL A 8 -26.46 -2.69 -42.84
N SER A 9 -26.59 -1.61 -42.09
CA SER A 9 -26.13 -1.46 -40.72
C SER A 9 -26.83 -2.49 -39.83
N GLN A 10 -26.08 -3.47 -39.32
CA GLN A 10 -26.52 -4.26 -38.18
C GLN A 10 -25.74 -3.80 -36.95
N SER A 11 -26.42 -2.96 -36.18
CA SER A 11 -26.13 -2.63 -34.79
C SER A 11 -26.13 -3.92 -33.97
N ASN A 12 -24.95 -4.51 -33.76
CA ASN A 12 -24.78 -5.48 -32.69
C ASN A 12 -24.64 -4.71 -31.39
N SER A 13 -25.77 -4.60 -30.68
CA SER A 13 -25.86 -4.25 -29.27
C SER A 13 -25.02 -5.24 -28.46
N ARG A 14 -23.74 -4.92 -28.27
CA ARG A 14 -23.00 -5.42 -27.12
C ARG A 14 -23.59 -4.72 -25.91
N THR A 15 -24.40 -5.47 -25.18
CA THR A 15 -24.75 -5.20 -23.80
C THR A 15 -23.48 -4.78 -23.05
N GLU A 16 -23.46 -3.54 -22.56
CA GLU A 16 -22.45 -3.02 -21.64
C GLU A 16 -22.41 -3.94 -20.43
N THR A 17 -21.44 -4.85 -20.41
CA THR A 17 -20.99 -5.47 -19.17
C THR A 17 -20.34 -4.35 -18.37
N THR A 18 -20.90 -4.05 -17.21
CA THR A 18 -20.25 -3.21 -16.22
C THR A 18 -18.94 -3.89 -15.84
N ASP A 19 -17.85 -3.48 -16.48
CA ASP A 19 -16.49 -3.91 -16.14
C ASP A 19 -16.13 -3.32 -14.78
N ASN A 20 -16.62 -3.97 -13.72
CA ASN A 20 -16.20 -3.64 -12.36
C ASN A 20 -14.72 -3.99 -12.26
N HIS A 21 -13.86 -2.98 -12.20
CA HIS A 21 -12.44 -3.14 -11.91
C HIS A 21 -12.25 -3.43 -10.42
N TRP A 22 -11.45 -4.44 -10.07
CA TRP A 22 -11.19 -4.81 -8.68
C TRP A 22 -9.79 -4.39 -8.27
N CYS A 23 -9.67 -3.55 -7.25
CA CYS A 23 -8.36 -3.14 -6.73
C CYS A 23 -8.19 -3.53 -5.26
N LEU A 24 -6.99 -3.99 -4.93
CA LEU A 24 -6.59 -4.13 -3.54
C LEU A 24 -5.83 -2.88 -3.15
N ALA A 25 -6.44 -2.05 -2.31
CA ALA A 25 -5.70 -1.02 -1.60
C ALA A 25 -5.00 -1.71 -0.43
N ALA A 26 -3.80 -2.25 -0.69
CA ALA A 26 -2.95 -2.69 0.39
C ALA A 26 -2.47 -1.44 1.13
N ASP A 27 -3.10 -1.15 2.27
CA ASP A 27 -2.62 -0.19 3.24
C ASP A 27 -1.37 -0.76 3.93
N GLY A 28 -0.29 -0.79 3.15
CA GLY A 28 1.04 -1.10 3.61
C GLY A 28 1.67 0.08 4.34
N ARG A 29 0.91 1.04 4.89
CA ARG A 29 1.50 2.10 5.70
C ARG A 29 2.42 1.45 6.72
N ASN A 30 3.67 1.92 6.75
CA ASN A 30 4.45 1.73 7.95
C ASN A 30 3.66 2.38 9.07
N LEU A 31 3.34 1.60 10.11
CA LEU A 31 2.75 2.11 11.35
C LEU A 31 3.43 3.43 11.69
N SER A 32 2.63 4.49 11.84
CA SER A 32 3.19 5.77 12.24
C SER A 32 3.89 5.55 13.58
N ARG A 33 4.96 6.30 13.86
CA ARG A 33 5.64 6.17 15.16
C ARG A 33 4.66 6.42 16.32
N TYR A 34 3.65 7.25 16.10
CA TYR A 34 2.54 7.43 17.02
C TYR A 34 1.70 6.14 17.21
N GLU A 35 1.30 5.48 16.12
CA GLU A 35 0.55 4.20 16.20
C GLU A 35 1.39 3.09 16.84
N LEU A 36 2.68 3.02 16.54
CA LEU A 36 3.58 2.05 17.16
C LEU A 36 3.63 2.25 18.67
N GLU A 37 3.86 3.49 19.13
CA GLU A 37 3.90 3.80 20.57
C GLU A 37 2.54 3.59 21.24
N SER A 38 1.44 3.88 20.53
CA SER A 38 0.08 3.56 21.01
C SER A 38 -0.13 2.06 21.17
N LEU A 39 0.37 1.23 20.24
CA LEU A 39 0.29 -0.23 20.33
C LEU A 39 1.20 -0.82 21.41
N ARG A 40 2.32 -0.16 21.74
CA ARG A 40 3.20 -0.57 22.86
C ARG A 40 2.54 -0.32 24.21
N PHE A 41 1.72 0.72 24.31
CA PHE A 41 1.11 1.17 25.55
C PHE A 41 -0.43 1.11 25.48
N LYS A 42 -0.97 -0.09 25.23
CA LYS A 42 -2.43 -0.31 25.14
C LYS A 42 -3.19 0.03 26.43
N ASP A 43 -2.50 0.05 27.57
CA ASP A 43 -3.08 0.27 28.90
C ASP A 43 -3.06 1.75 29.32
N ILE A 44 -2.62 2.65 28.44
CA ILE A 44 -2.35 4.04 28.76
C ILE A 44 -3.26 4.95 27.93
N ASP A 45 -3.87 5.93 28.59
CA ASP A 45 -4.70 6.94 27.92
C ASP A 45 -3.87 7.87 27.02
N GLN A 46 -4.49 8.47 26.01
CA GLN A 46 -3.86 9.34 25.02
C GLN A 46 -3.09 10.51 25.68
N THR A 47 -3.64 11.09 26.75
CA THR A 47 -3.00 12.17 27.52
C THR A 47 -1.71 11.70 28.21
N GLN A 48 -1.70 10.46 28.69
CA GLN A 48 -0.54 9.87 29.35
C GLN A 48 0.52 9.43 28.33
N LEU A 49 0.11 8.96 27.15
CA LEU A 49 0.99 8.66 26.03
C LEU A 49 1.71 9.92 25.55
N GLU A 50 0.98 11.03 25.38
CA GLU A 50 1.55 12.33 25.06
C GLU A 50 2.66 12.72 26.05
N LYS A 51 2.35 12.69 27.34
CA LYS A 51 3.31 13.05 28.40
C LYS A 51 4.56 12.16 28.34
N LYS A 52 4.41 10.86 28.10
CA LYS A 52 5.54 9.93 27.92
C LYS A 52 6.39 10.25 26.69
N LEU A 53 5.76 10.56 25.56
CA LEU A 53 6.47 10.89 24.32
C LEU A 53 7.26 12.19 24.48
N ARG A 54 6.66 13.22 25.08
CA ARG A 54 7.33 14.49 25.39
C ARG A 54 8.49 14.31 26.36
N ASN A 55 8.31 13.52 27.43
CA ASN A 55 9.36 13.24 28.41
C ASN A 55 10.57 12.50 27.80
N ARG A 56 10.37 11.76 26.71
CA ARG A 56 11.43 11.10 25.92
C ARG A 56 12.08 12.03 24.89
N GLY A 57 11.71 13.32 24.86
CA GLY A 57 12.20 14.29 23.90
C GLY A 57 11.61 14.14 22.49
N SER A 58 10.47 13.46 22.35
CA SER A 58 9.78 13.36 21.06
C SER A 58 8.83 14.54 20.87
N ASP A 59 8.84 15.12 19.67
CA ASP A 59 7.86 16.11 19.24
C ASP A 59 6.52 15.42 18.96
N TYR A 60 5.58 15.57 19.88
CA TYR A 60 4.29 14.89 19.84
C TYR A 60 3.39 15.47 18.75
N GLU A 61 3.40 16.79 18.61
CA GLU A 61 2.64 17.52 17.60
C GLU A 61 3.04 17.09 16.20
N LEU A 62 4.35 17.03 15.93
CA LEU A 62 4.86 16.57 14.65
C LEU A 62 4.47 15.10 14.38
N LEU A 63 4.51 14.25 15.41
CA LEU A 63 4.11 12.84 15.31
C LEU A 63 2.62 12.67 14.94
N ILE A 64 1.73 13.41 15.60
CA ILE A 64 0.30 13.41 15.28
C ILE A 64 0.07 13.98 13.90
N HIS A 65 0.70 15.12 13.59
CA HIS A 65 0.53 15.76 12.30
C HIS A 65 0.83 14.80 11.14
N HIS A 66 1.98 14.10 11.19
CA HIS A 66 2.31 13.11 10.17
C HIS A 66 1.31 11.95 10.12
N HIS A 67 0.88 11.45 11.28
CA HIS A 67 -0.13 10.40 11.36
C HIS A 67 -1.45 10.81 10.69
N GLU A 68 -1.90 12.05 10.91
CA GLU A 68 -3.09 12.62 10.29
C GLU A 68 -2.92 12.84 8.79
N VAL A 69 -1.75 13.31 8.34
CA VAL A 69 -1.43 13.44 6.91
C VAL A 69 -1.54 12.08 6.21
N HIS A 70 -0.95 11.02 6.78
CA HIS A 70 -1.04 9.68 6.20
C HIS A 70 -2.47 9.13 6.18
N LYS A 71 -3.24 9.33 7.27
CA LYS A 71 -4.64 8.88 7.36
C LYS A 71 -5.57 9.64 6.41
N SER A 72 -5.41 10.94 6.32
CA SER A 72 -6.21 11.77 5.40
C SER A 72 -5.93 11.40 3.95
N PHE A 73 -4.66 11.18 3.59
CA PHE A 73 -4.27 10.73 2.26
C PHE A 73 -4.90 9.39 1.87
N GLU A 74 -4.82 8.39 2.75
CA GLU A 74 -5.47 7.10 2.54
C GLU A 74 -6.96 7.25 2.28
N LYS A 75 -7.64 8.03 3.13
CA LYS A 75 -9.07 8.27 2.99
C LYS A 75 -9.38 8.90 1.63
N SER A 76 -8.60 9.89 1.19
CA SER A 76 -8.76 10.51 -0.13
C SER A 76 -8.58 9.50 -1.27
N VAL A 77 -7.60 8.61 -1.21
CA VAL A 77 -7.42 7.56 -2.23
C VAL A 77 -8.63 6.64 -2.28
N ILE A 78 -9.11 6.17 -1.13
CA ILE A 78 -10.28 5.30 -1.02
C ILE A 78 -11.53 5.98 -1.58
N ASP A 79 -11.74 7.24 -1.23
CA ASP A 79 -12.92 8.01 -1.68
C ASP A 79 -12.91 8.19 -3.20
N VAL A 80 -11.76 8.52 -3.80
CA VAL A 80 -11.64 8.67 -5.27
C VAL A 80 -11.83 7.33 -5.99
N LEU A 81 -11.29 6.23 -5.46
CA LEU A 81 -11.48 4.90 -6.03
C LEU A 81 -12.95 4.43 -5.96
N LYS A 82 -13.62 4.67 -4.82
CA LYS A 82 -15.06 4.38 -4.67
C LYS A 82 -15.90 5.17 -5.65
N ASN A 83 -15.58 6.45 -5.87
CA ASN A 83 -16.26 7.30 -6.84
C ASN A 83 -16.09 6.81 -8.29
N LYS A 84 -15.09 5.96 -8.55
CA LYS A 84 -14.86 5.31 -9.85
C LYS A 84 -15.41 3.87 -9.93
N ASN A 85 -16.27 3.48 -8.99
CA ASN A 85 -16.86 2.13 -8.89
C ASN A 85 -15.80 1.01 -8.84
N VAL A 86 -14.65 1.28 -8.22
CA VAL A 86 -13.62 0.27 -8.01
C VAL A 86 -13.88 -0.42 -6.68
N ASP A 87 -13.92 -1.77 -6.69
CA ASP A 87 -14.00 -2.53 -5.45
C ASP A 87 -12.67 -2.47 -4.71
N ILE A 88 -12.71 -2.23 -3.39
CA ILE A 88 -11.52 -1.99 -2.58
C ILE A 88 -11.51 -2.92 -1.38
N ARG A 89 -10.43 -3.69 -1.23
CA ARG A 89 -10.07 -4.34 0.04
C ARG A 89 -8.92 -3.57 0.67
N LEU A 90 -9.15 -3.08 1.90
CA LEU A 90 -8.12 -2.42 2.70
C LEU A 90 -7.42 -3.46 3.57
N VAL A 91 -6.11 -3.59 3.44
CA VAL A 91 -5.29 -4.48 4.28
C VAL A 91 -4.34 -3.63 5.12
N PRO A 92 -4.74 -3.21 6.34
CA PRO A 92 -3.89 -2.42 7.21
C PRO A 92 -2.78 -3.27 7.84
N ARG A 93 -1.57 -2.73 7.92
CA ARG A 93 -0.48 -3.34 8.69
C ARG A 93 -0.66 -3.04 10.19
N LEU A 94 -1.34 -3.91 10.91
CA LEU A 94 -1.10 -4.07 12.35
C LEU A 94 -0.05 -5.16 12.56
N CYS A 95 0.99 -4.84 13.33
CA CYS A 95 2.14 -5.69 13.69
C CYS A 95 1.87 -7.19 13.59
N CYS A 96 2.72 -7.90 12.84
CA CYS A 96 2.88 -9.36 12.71
C CYS A 96 1.63 -10.19 12.34
N ARG A 97 0.39 -9.68 12.48
CA ARG A 97 -0.84 -10.46 12.38
C ARG A 97 -1.56 -10.32 11.05
N PHE A 98 -1.41 -9.18 10.38
CA PHE A 98 -2.08 -8.92 9.11
C PHE A 98 -1.01 -8.67 8.04
N LYS A 99 -0.52 -9.76 7.45
CA LYS A 99 0.31 -9.72 6.24
C LYS A 99 -0.61 -9.79 5.04
N LEU A 100 -0.18 -9.15 3.95
CA LEU A 100 -0.81 -9.32 2.65
C LEU A 100 -0.80 -10.81 2.29
N THR A 101 -1.97 -11.45 2.21
CA THR A 101 -2.06 -12.87 1.94
C THR A 101 -2.04 -13.14 0.44
N GLN A 102 -1.72 -14.38 0.06
CA GLN A 102 -1.79 -14.78 -1.35
C GLN A 102 -3.22 -14.71 -1.89
N ASP A 103 -4.23 -14.90 -1.04
CA ASP A 103 -5.63 -14.76 -1.39
C ASP A 103 -5.97 -13.31 -1.73
N ASP A 104 -5.49 -12.34 -0.93
CA ASP A 104 -5.66 -10.91 -1.21
C ASP A 104 -5.02 -10.51 -2.55
N ILE A 105 -3.82 -11.02 -2.83
CA ILE A 105 -3.09 -10.77 -4.09
C ILE A 105 -3.84 -11.39 -5.26
N SER A 106 -4.39 -12.60 -5.09
CA SER A 106 -5.11 -13.31 -6.15
C SER A 106 -6.41 -12.60 -6.55
N TRP A 107 -7.12 -12.03 -5.56
CA TRP A 107 -8.40 -11.33 -5.71
C TRP A 107 -8.27 -10.01 -6.49
N ALA A 108 -7.13 -9.32 -6.40
CA ALA A 108 -6.95 -7.98 -6.93
C ALA A 108 -6.48 -7.94 -8.39
N ASP A 109 -6.96 -7.01 -9.22
CA ASP A 109 -6.35 -6.76 -10.54
C ASP A 109 -5.08 -5.91 -10.43
N VAL A 110 -5.07 -4.98 -9.47
CA VAL A 110 -3.94 -4.09 -9.15
C VAL A 110 -3.80 -3.96 -7.65
N ILE A 111 -2.57 -3.85 -7.18
CA ILE A 111 -2.24 -3.63 -5.77
C ILE A 111 -1.71 -2.21 -5.61
N PHE A 112 -2.43 -1.39 -4.86
CA PHE A 112 -1.96 -0.07 -4.45
C PHE A 112 -1.21 -0.15 -3.13
N SER A 113 -0.06 0.50 -3.05
CA SER A 113 0.69 0.71 -1.82
C SER A 113 0.63 2.19 -1.45
N LEU A 114 0.18 2.48 -0.22
CA LEU A 114 -0.01 3.85 0.28
C LEU A 114 1.09 4.15 1.31
N GLY A 115 2.10 4.91 0.92
CA GLY A 115 3.28 5.12 1.76
C GLY A 115 4.51 5.55 0.97
N GLY A 116 5.68 5.47 1.60
CA GLY A 116 6.96 5.69 0.91
C GLY A 116 7.49 4.44 0.21
N ASP A 117 8.75 4.50 -0.22
CA ASP A 117 9.43 3.38 -0.90
C ASP A 117 9.53 2.12 -0.03
N GLY A 118 9.66 2.25 1.30
CA GLY A 118 9.67 1.11 2.21
C GLY A 118 8.35 0.33 2.19
N THR A 119 7.23 1.04 2.15
CA THR A 119 5.89 0.45 1.98
C THR A 119 5.76 -0.21 0.61
N PHE A 120 6.22 0.45 -0.44
CA PHE A 120 6.22 -0.12 -1.80
C PHE A 120 7.01 -1.43 -1.86
N LEU A 121 8.23 -1.46 -1.32
CA LEU A 121 9.10 -2.65 -1.33
C LEU A 121 8.50 -3.82 -0.56
N MET A 122 7.83 -3.54 0.57
CA MET A 122 7.15 -4.56 1.36
C MET A 122 5.95 -5.17 0.61
N VAL A 123 5.14 -4.35 -0.06
CA VAL A 123 4.05 -4.85 -0.89
C VAL A 123 4.62 -5.63 -2.08
N ALA A 124 5.66 -5.09 -2.73
CA ALA A 124 6.32 -5.72 -3.86
C ALA A 124 6.93 -7.07 -3.48
N SER A 125 7.53 -7.23 -2.29
CA SER A 125 8.14 -8.49 -1.85
C SER A 125 7.11 -9.61 -1.64
N SER A 126 5.87 -9.25 -1.31
CA SER A 126 4.75 -10.19 -1.17
C SER A 126 4.25 -10.68 -2.53
N VAL A 127 4.46 -9.90 -3.60
CA VAL A 127 4.12 -10.28 -4.98
C VAL A 127 5.30 -11.01 -5.63
N LEU A 128 5.20 -12.34 -5.71
CA LEU A 128 6.31 -13.22 -6.14
C LEU A 128 6.50 -13.30 -7.67
N GLY A 129 5.55 -12.82 -8.46
CA GLY A 129 5.55 -12.92 -9.92
C GLY A 129 5.34 -11.58 -10.63
N ASN A 130 5.15 -11.65 -11.95
CA ASN A 130 4.85 -10.50 -12.82
C ASN A 130 3.37 -10.42 -13.22
N SER A 131 2.50 -11.21 -12.58
CA SER A 131 1.07 -11.32 -12.90
C SER A 131 0.23 -10.21 -12.28
N LYS A 132 0.70 -9.58 -11.21
CA LYS A 132 -0.03 -8.56 -10.46
C LYS A 132 0.79 -7.27 -10.39
N PRO A 133 0.31 -6.17 -10.97
CA PRO A 133 1.01 -4.89 -10.89
C PRO A 133 0.91 -4.28 -9.50
N VAL A 134 2.00 -3.64 -9.07
CA VAL A 134 2.08 -2.87 -7.83
C VAL A 134 2.26 -1.40 -8.18
N VAL A 135 1.41 -0.55 -7.65
CA VAL A 135 1.43 0.90 -7.87
C VAL A 135 1.58 1.61 -6.53
N GLY A 136 2.58 2.48 -6.40
CA GLY A 136 2.84 3.21 -5.17
C GLY A 136 2.31 4.63 -5.20
N PHE A 137 1.54 5.02 -4.18
CA PHE A 137 1.16 6.40 -3.92
C PHE A 137 1.95 6.92 -2.72
N ASN A 138 2.69 8.01 -2.92
CA ASN A 138 3.44 8.63 -1.85
C ASN A 138 2.50 9.43 -0.94
N SER A 139 2.27 8.91 0.26
CA SER A 139 1.35 9.52 1.23
C SER A 139 1.85 10.84 1.85
N ASP A 140 3.17 11.11 1.79
CA ASP A 140 3.74 12.39 2.22
C ASP A 140 4.79 12.86 1.20
N PRO A 141 4.33 13.43 0.07
CA PRO A 141 5.22 13.89 -1.00
C PRO A 141 5.96 15.19 -0.63
N THR A 142 5.65 15.80 0.51
CA THR A 142 6.34 17.01 0.98
C THR A 142 7.66 16.66 1.65
N ARG A 143 7.70 15.53 2.34
CA ARG A 143 8.86 15.07 3.13
C ARG A 143 9.76 14.08 2.38
N SER A 144 9.21 13.32 1.44
CA SER A 144 9.98 12.33 0.66
C SER A 144 9.55 12.34 -0.79
N GLU A 145 10.46 12.08 -1.72
CA GLU A 145 10.11 12.00 -3.14
C GLU A 145 9.43 10.68 -3.49
N GLY A 146 9.91 9.57 -2.92
CA GLY A 146 9.45 8.21 -3.25
C GLY A 146 9.88 7.83 -4.68
N HIS A 147 11.06 7.25 -4.84
CA HIS A 147 11.62 6.94 -6.16
C HIS A 147 10.99 5.71 -6.83
N LEU A 148 10.28 4.89 -6.05
CA LEU A 148 9.54 3.72 -6.54
C LEU A 148 8.04 4.02 -6.71
N CYS A 149 7.53 4.97 -5.94
CA CYS A 149 6.15 5.45 -6.05
C CYS A 149 5.91 6.27 -7.33
N LEU A 150 4.62 6.52 -7.62
CA LEU A 150 4.21 7.41 -8.69
C LEU A 150 4.80 8.82 -8.47
N PRO A 151 5.11 9.55 -9.56
CA PRO A 151 5.56 10.93 -9.49
C PRO A 151 4.70 11.79 -8.55
N LYS A 152 5.34 12.66 -7.76
CA LYS A 152 4.72 13.55 -6.77
C LYS A 152 3.39 14.19 -7.22
N ARG A 153 3.30 14.63 -8.48
CA ARG A 153 2.08 15.23 -9.06
C ARG A 153 0.83 14.34 -8.92
N TYR A 154 1.01 13.02 -8.96
CA TYR A 154 -0.08 12.04 -8.85
C TYR A 154 -0.47 11.75 -7.41
N SER A 155 0.37 12.12 -6.45
CA SER A 155 0.00 12.10 -5.03
C SER A 155 -0.72 13.41 -4.65
N THR A 156 -0.41 14.54 -5.32
CA THR A 156 -1.17 15.80 -5.13
C THR A 156 -2.47 15.85 -5.92
N ASN A 157 -2.55 15.14 -7.05
CA ASN A 157 -3.72 15.05 -7.92
C ASN A 157 -4.13 13.58 -8.10
N LEU A 158 -4.80 13.04 -7.08
CA LEU A 158 -5.27 11.65 -7.05
C LEU A 158 -6.31 11.36 -8.13
N GLU A 159 -7.16 12.33 -8.46
CA GLU A 159 -8.19 12.17 -9.49
C GLU A 159 -7.56 11.95 -10.87
N GLU A 160 -6.56 12.75 -11.24
CA GLU A 160 -5.84 12.55 -12.51
C GLU A 160 -5.10 11.20 -12.52
N ALA A 161 -4.47 10.84 -11.40
CA ALA A 161 -3.75 9.59 -11.29
C ALA A 161 -4.68 8.39 -11.51
N ILE A 162 -5.79 8.35 -10.77
CA ILE A 162 -6.77 7.28 -10.84
C ILE A 162 -7.46 7.27 -12.21
N TYR A 163 -7.82 8.44 -12.76
CA TYR A 163 -8.35 8.54 -14.12
C TYR A 163 -7.40 7.89 -15.14
N LYS A 164 -6.10 8.21 -15.09
CA LYS A 164 -5.12 7.61 -16.01
C LYS A 164 -4.98 6.11 -15.82
N LEU A 165 -5.02 5.64 -14.57
CA LEU A 165 -4.98 4.21 -14.26
C LEU A 165 -6.20 3.47 -14.80
N THR A 166 -7.41 4.02 -14.65
CA THR A 166 -8.65 3.37 -15.13
C THR A 166 -8.77 3.42 -16.66
N HIS A 167 -8.18 4.40 -17.33
CA HIS A 167 -8.22 4.54 -18.80
C HIS A 167 -7.04 3.88 -19.52
N GLY A 168 -6.14 3.20 -18.81
CA GLY A 168 -4.98 2.56 -19.43
C GLY A 168 -3.88 3.53 -19.87
N GLU A 169 -3.89 4.79 -19.39
CA GLU A 169 -2.93 5.83 -19.75
C GLU A 169 -1.63 5.74 -18.95
N TYR A 170 -0.97 4.59 -19.03
CA TYR A 170 0.29 4.32 -18.33
C TYR A 170 1.18 3.39 -19.14
N LYS A 171 2.42 3.21 -18.68
CA LYS A 171 3.36 2.24 -19.23
C LYS A 171 3.83 1.30 -18.13
N TRP A 172 3.89 0.02 -18.47
CA TRP A 172 4.45 -0.98 -17.57
C TRP A 172 5.96 -0.81 -17.43
N MET A 173 6.43 -0.92 -16.19
CA MET A 173 7.85 -0.95 -15.86
C MET A 173 8.16 -2.22 -15.09
N PHE A 174 8.89 -3.14 -15.74
CA PHE A 174 9.39 -4.33 -15.08
C PHE A 174 10.69 -4.00 -14.33
N ARG A 175 10.81 -4.51 -13.10
CA ARG A 175 11.97 -4.31 -12.23
C ARG A 175 12.68 -5.66 -12.02
N SER A 176 13.99 -5.71 -12.23
CA SER A 176 14.80 -6.89 -11.92
C SER A 176 14.88 -7.10 -10.40
N ARG A 177 14.81 -8.36 -9.96
CA ARG A 177 14.95 -8.75 -8.55
C ARG A 177 16.09 -9.73 -8.39
N ILE A 178 16.86 -9.57 -7.32
CA ILE A 178 17.95 -10.49 -6.96
C ILE A 178 17.35 -11.60 -6.08
N ARG A 179 17.62 -12.85 -6.42
CA ARG A 179 17.29 -14.02 -5.58
C ARG A 179 18.57 -14.48 -4.91
N ILE A 180 18.56 -14.55 -3.59
CA ILE A 180 19.69 -15.00 -2.77
C ILE A 180 19.33 -16.36 -2.17
N THR A 181 20.29 -17.28 -2.15
CA THR A 181 20.20 -18.56 -1.42
C THR A 181 21.21 -18.51 -0.28
N LEU A 182 20.76 -18.73 0.96
CA LEU A 182 21.61 -18.78 2.14
C LEU A 182 21.77 -20.23 2.58
N SER A 183 22.96 -20.59 3.08
CA SER A 183 23.29 -21.91 3.63
C SER A 183 24.04 -21.75 4.95
N GLY A 184 23.60 -22.44 6.01
CA GLY A 184 24.16 -22.31 7.34
C GLY A 184 23.31 -23.02 8.40
N GLU A 185 23.76 -22.99 9.65
CA GLU A 185 23.15 -23.75 10.76
C GLU A 185 21.82 -23.14 11.26
N PHE A 186 21.58 -21.85 11.01
CA PHE A 186 20.41 -21.08 11.49
C PHE A 186 19.55 -20.50 10.37
N ILE A 187 19.53 -21.13 9.18
CA ILE A 187 18.81 -20.61 8.01
C ILE A 187 17.28 -20.66 8.14
N ASP A 188 16.77 -21.54 9.01
CA ASP A 188 15.33 -21.74 9.20
C ASP A 188 14.74 -20.87 10.31
N GLU A 189 15.56 -20.05 10.98
CA GLU A 189 15.08 -19.10 11.97
C GLU A 189 14.20 -18.03 11.29
N GLN A 190 13.03 -17.76 11.87
CA GLN A 190 12.14 -16.73 11.34
C GLN A 190 12.81 -15.36 11.46
N PRO A 191 12.87 -14.57 10.38
CA PRO A 191 13.43 -13.24 10.43
C PRO A 191 12.63 -12.36 11.40
N VAL A 192 13.34 -11.73 12.33
CA VAL A 192 12.75 -10.77 13.28
C VAL A 192 12.81 -9.39 12.62
N GLU A 193 11.65 -8.73 12.49
CA GLU A 193 11.66 -7.32 12.11
C GLU A 193 12.10 -6.47 13.31
N LEU A 194 13.06 -5.55 13.12
CA LEU A 194 13.58 -4.71 14.21
C LEU A 194 12.48 -3.92 14.95
N GLN A 195 11.40 -3.55 14.26
CA GLN A 195 10.24 -2.91 14.84
C GLN A 195 9.45 -3.84 15.78
N GLU A 196 9.47 -5.16 15.55
CA GLU A 196 8.86 -6.16 16.43
C GLU A 196 9.63 -6.31 17.75
N GLU A 197 10.97 -6.23 17.72
CA GLU A 197 11.78 -6.21 18.95
C GLU A 197 11.42 -5.01 19.86
N LEU A 198 11.04 -3.87 19.27
CA LEU A 198 10.65 -2.68 20.02
C LEU A 198 9.28 -2.84 20.70
N LEU A 199 8.38 -3.64 20.11
CA LEU A 199 7.04 -3.95 20.63
C LEU A 199 7.07 -5.06 21.67
N HIS A 200 8.00 -6.00 21.55
CA HIS A 200 8.18 -7.14 22.45
C HIS A 200 9.62 -7.20 22.98
N PRO A 201 10.01 -6.28 23.90
CA PRO A 201 11.36 -6.27 24.47
C PRO A 201 11.71 -7.56 25.22
N ASP A 202 10.70 -8.31 25.69
CA ASP A 202 10.87 -9.59 26.40
C ASP A 202 11.42 -10.72 25.50
N ARG A 203 11.42 -10.54 24.18
CA ARG A 203 12.03 -11.51 23.24
C ARG A 203 13.55 -11.36 23.09
N ARG A 204 14.17 -10.40 23.78
CA ARG A 204 15.63 -10.14 23.65
C ARG A 204 16.52 -11.25 24.19
N PHE A 205 16.02 -12.13 25.05
CA PHE A 205 16.79 -13.26 25.58
C PHE A 205 15.88 -14.47 25.84
N GLY A 206 15.60 -15.22 24.78
CA GLY A 206 15.02 -16.57 24.84
C GLY A 206 16.04 -17.62 24.41
N LEU A 207 17.28 -17.52 24.90
CA LEU A 207 18.23 -18.64 24.93
C LEU A 207 18.24 -19.17 26.37
N MET A 208 17.35 -20.11 26.66
CA MET A 208 17.52 -21.16 27.65
C MET A 208 17.07 -22.46 27.03
#